data_AF-W8T3Q5-F1
#
_entry.id   AF-W8T3Q5-F1
#
_cell.length_a   1.000
_cell.length_b   1.000
_cell.length_c   1.000
_cell.angle_alpha   90.00
_cell.angle_beta   90.00
_cell.angle_gamma   90.00
#
_symmetry.space_group_name_H-M   'P 1'
#
loop_
_entity.id
_entity.type
_entity.pdbx_description
1 polymer ?
#
loop_
_entity_poly.entity_id
_entity_poly.type
_entity_poly.pdbx_seq_one_letter_code
_entity_poly.pdbx_strand_id
1 'polypeptide(L)'
;MTYEEIKTKIKCLDSVREILEMKPRNLTEEIFLKYIELERTEKVAQYLNEQGYKTKGARDERKYISTDITEILDDESCYMLVDDNIYKLARFMKKRKYRTWEEKILKYFEERSDCDGD
;
A
#
# COMPACT_ATOMS: atom_id res chain seq x y z
N MET A 1 1.27 -1.97 -27.99
CA MET A 1 2.21 -2.28 -26.91
C MET A 1 3.51 -2.77 -27.53
N THR A 2 4.58 -2.01 -27.37
CA THR A 2 5.92 -2.30 -27.92
C THR A 2 6.69 -3.20 -26.96
N TYR A 3 7.79 -3.79 -27.44
CA TYR A 3 8.68 -4.61 -26.62
C TYR A 3 9.28 -3.83 -25.44
N GLU A 4 9.64 -2.57 -25.66
CA GLU A 4 10.19 -1.71 -24.60
C GLU A 4 9.12 -1.34 -23.56
N GLU A 5 7.87 -1.10 -23.97
CA GLU A 5 6.75 -0.92 -23.04
C GLU A 5 6.52 -2.15 -22.15
N ILE A 6 6.64 -3.35 -22.72
CA ILE A 6 6.53 -4.62 -21.96
C ILE A 6 7.67 -4.75 -20.95
N LYS A 7 8.92 -4.47 -21.35
CA LYS A 7 10.06 -4.49 -20.42
C LYS A 7 9.89 -3.54 -19.25
N THR A 8 9.46 -2.30 -19.53
CA THR A 8 9.22 -1.30 -18.48
C THR A 8 8.14 -1.77 -17.52
N LYS A 9 7.04 -2.32 -18.04
CA LYS A 9 5.98 -2.89 -17.21
C LYS A 9 6.48 -4.03 -16.32
N ILE A 10 7.28 -4.95 -16.85
CA ILE A 10 7.87 -6.05 -16.07
C ILE A 10 8.72 -5.50 -14.93
N LYS A 11 9.62 -4.55 -15.21
CA LYS A 11 10.46 -3.92 -14.19
C LYS A 11 9.64 -3.27 -13.07
N CYS A 12 8.58 -2.53 -13.42
CA CYS A 12 7.72 -1.89 -12.43
C CYS A 12 7.02 -2.94 -11.54
N LEU A 13 6.52 -4.02 -12.15
CA LEU A 13 5.87 -5.10 -11.41
C LEU A 13 6.86 -5.87 -10.52
N ASP A 14 8.10 -6.08 -10.97
CA ASP A 14 9.16 -6.67 -10.15
C ASP A 14 9.47 -5.78 -8.94
N SER A 15 9.57 -4.46 -9.11
CA SER A 15 9.76 -3.54 -7.98
C SER A 15 8.61 -3.57 -6.98
N VAL A 16 7.35 -3.73 -7.43
CA VAL A 16 6.22 -3.92 -6.52
C VAL A 16 6.28 -5.28 -5.83
N ARG A 17 6.68 -6.34 -6.53
CA ARG A 17 6.88 -7.66 -5.92
C ARG A 17 7.86 -7.56 -4.77
N GLU A 18 9.01 -6.93 -4.98
CA GLU A 18 10.03 -6.73 -3.94
C GLU A 18 9.46 -6.01 -2.72
N ILE A 19 8.65 -4.97 -2.92
CA ILE A 19 7.94 -4.26 -1.84
C ILE A 19 6.98 -5.19 -1.10
N LEU A 20 6.16 -5.96 -1.83
CA LEU A 20 5.17 -6.87 -1.23
C LEU A 20 5.79 -8.07 -0.52
N GLU A 21 7.01 -8.47 -0.89
CA GLU A 21 7.79 -9.53 -0.24
C GLU A 21 8.54 -9.05 1.02
N MET A 22 8.56 -7.74 1.29
CA MET A 22 9.16 -7.20 2.51
C MET A 22 8.43 -7.74 3.74
N LYS A 23 9.19 -8.23 4.73
CA LYS A 23 8.64 -8.65 6.02
C LYS A 23 8.24 -7.40 6.81
N PRO A 24 6.96 -7.23 7.21
CA PRO A 24 6.54 -6.07 7.97
C PRO A 24 7.21 -6.06 9.34
N ARG A 25 7.70 -4.89 9.75
CA ARG A 25 8.34 -4.66 11.05
C ARG A 25 7.33 -4.48 12.18
N ASN A 26 6.12 -4.02 11.84
CA ASN A 26 5.04 -3.76 12.76
C ASN A 26 3.68 -3.86 12.04
N LEU A 27 2.59 -3.80 12.82
CA LEU A 27 1.23 -3.92 12.29
C LEU A 27 0.87 -2.80 11.31
N THR A 28 1.32 -1.57 11.54
CA THR A 28 1.06 -0.44 10.64
C THR A 28 1.66 -0.71 9.26
N GLU A 29 2.89 -1.21 9.21
CA GLU A 29 3.55 -1.57 7.96
C GLU A 29 2.84 -2.74 7.26
N GLU A 30 2.38 -3.75 8.02
CA GLU A 30 1.56 -4.85 7.48
C GLU A 30 0.26 -4.34 6.84
N ILE A 31 -0.41 -3.37 7.49
CA ILE A 31 -1.62 -2.73 6.96
C ILE A 31 -1.34 -2.03 5.63
N PHE A 32 -0.24 -1.28 5.53
CA PHE A 32 0.14 -0.59 4.30
C PHE A 32 0.47 -1.57 3.18
N LEU A 33 1.25 -2.62 3.45
CA LEU A 33 1.56 -3.67 2.47
C LEU A 33 0.30 -4.37 1.96
N LYS A 34 -0.60 -4.76 2.86
CA LYS A 34 -1.88 -5.38 2.48
C LYS A 34 -2.79 -4.42 1.73
N TYR A 35 -2.73 -3.13 2.02
CA TYR A 35 -3.46 -2.16 1.21
C TYR A 35 -2.88 -2.04 -0.20
N ILE A 36 -1.56 -2.07 -0.37
CA ILE A 36 -0.92 -2.12 -1.70
C ILE A 36 -1.37 -3.38 -2.45
N GLU A 37 -1.41 -4.54 -1.80
CA GLU A 37 -1.82 -5.80 -2.43
C GLU A 37 -3.32 -5.82 -2.84
N LEU A 38 -4.20 -5.35 -1.94
CA LEU A 38 -5.64 -5.58 -2.06
C LEU A 38 -6.43 -4.37 -2.57
N GLU A 39 -5.86 -3.16 -2.45
CA GLU A 39 -6.41 -1.86 -2.85
C GLU A 39 -7.79 -1.52 -2.25
N ARG A 40 -8.19 -2.23 -1.19
CA ARG A 40 -9.52 -2.08 -0.57
C ARG A 40 -9.40 -2.21 0.93
N THR A 41 -9.81 -1.16 1.65
CA THR A 41 -9.73 -1.10 3.10
C THR A 41 -10.62 -2.14 3.78
N GLU A 42 -11.76 -2.51 3.17
CA GLU A 42 -12.62 -3.60 3.66
C GLU A 42 -11.90 -4.94 3.62
N LYS A 43 -11.13 -5.21 2.55
CA LYS A 43 -10.37 -6.45 2.40
C LYS A 43 -9.20 -6.52 3.38
N VAL A 44 -8.52 -5.39 3.61
CA VAL A 44 -7.46 -5.30 4.62
C VAL A 44 -8.03 -5.56 6.02
N ALA A 45 -9.15 -4.92 6.37
CA ALA A 45 -9.82 -5.16 7.65
C ALA A 45 -10.24 -6.64 7.80
N GLN A 46 -10.80 -7.24 6.75
CA GLN A 46 -11.13 -8.67 6.74
C GLN A 46 -9.89 -9.53 7.00
N TYR A 47 -8.80 -9.30 6.27
CA TYR A 47 -7.53 -10.01 6.44
C TYR A 47 -7.04 -9.92 7.90
N LEU A 48 -6.97 -8.71 8.48
CA LEU A 48 -6.50 -8.53 9.85
C LEU A 48 -7.37 -9.30 10.86
N ASN A 49 -8.68 -9.26 10.67
CA ASN A 49 -9.62 -9.97 11.53
C ASN A 49 -9.48 -11.50 11.42
N GLU A 50 -9.19 -12.02 10.23
CA GLU A 50 -8.92 -13.45 10.00
C GLU A 50 -7.59 -13.89 10.63
N GLN A 51 -6.59 -13.00 10.68
CA GLN A 51 -5.35 -13.20 11.43
C GLN A 51 -5.52 -13.05 12.96
N GLY A 52 -6.72 -12.66 13.43
CA GLY A 52 -7.02 -12.51 14.85
C GLY A 52 -6.62 -11.17 15.46
N TYR A 53 -6.17 -10.20 14.66
CA TYR A 53 -5.88 -8.86 15.14
C TYR A 53 -7.16 -8.13 15.58
N LYS A 54 -7.01 -7.24 16.57
CA LYS A 54 -8.08 -6.40 17.09
C LYS A 54 -7.58 -4.98 17.32
N THR A 55 -8.51 -4.03 17.28
CA THR A 55 -8.26 -2.62 17.61
C THR A 55 -8.95 -2.24 18.91
N LYS A 56 -8.52 -1.15 19.53
CA LYS A 56 -9.14 -0.62 20.75
C LYS A 56 -10.53 -0.06 20.44
N GLY A 57 -11.54 -0.53 21.17
CA GLY A 57 -12.88 0.06 21.19
C GLY A 57 -13.11 0.91 22.45
N ALA A 58 -14.32 1.47 22.56
CA ALA A 58 -14.70 2.36 23.66
C ALA A 58 -14.80 1.66 25.04
N ARG A 59 -14.93 0.33 25.05
CA ARG A 59 -15.03 -0.49 26.27
C ARG A 59 -14.07 -1.67 26.25
N ASP A 60 -13.97 -2.33 25.10
CA ASP A 60 -13.13 -3.52 24.88
C ASP A 60 -12.49 -3.50 23.49
N GLU A 61 -11.60 -4.47 23.25
CA GLU A 61 -11.07 -4.75 21.91
C GLU A 61 -12.19 -5.15 20.94
N ARG A 62 -12.13 -4.62 19.71
CA ARG A 62 -13.08 -4.94 18.65
C ARG A 62 -12.36 -5.31 17.35
N LYS A 63 -13.11 -5.91 16.43
CA LYS A 63 -12.66 -6.15 15.06
C LYS A 63 -12.34 -4.84 14.35
N TYR A 64 -11.36 -4.91 13.44
CA TYR A 64 -11.07 -3.84 12.49
C TYR A 64 -12.23 -3.66 11.52
N ILE A 65 -12.52 -2.41 11.18
CA ILE A 65 -13.44 -1.99 10.11
C ILE A 65 -12.68 -1.16 9.07
N SER A 66 -13.27 -0.94 7.90
CA SER A 66 -12.64 -0.18 6.82
C SER A 66 -12.28 1.26 7.21
N THR A 67 -13.05 1.88 8.10
CA THR A 67 -12.75 3.21 8.64
C THR A 67 -11.44 3.23 9.41
N ASP A 68 -11.17 2.23 10.24
CA ASP A 68 -9.91 2.15 11.01
C ASP A 68 -8.70 2.09 10.07
N ILE A 69 -8.81 1.29 9.01
CA ILE A 69 -7.74 1.18 8.01
C ILE A 69 -7.57 2.51 7.26
N THR A 70 -8.67 3.18 6.95
CA THR A 70 -8.64 4.49 6.26
C THR A 70 -7.94 5.53 7.13
N GLU A 71 -8.26 5.59 8.42
CA GLU A 71 -7.64 6.50 9.39
C GLU A 71 -6.13 6.23 9.50
N ILE A 72 -5.71 4.96 9.61
CA ILE A 72 -4.29 4.58 9.64
C ILE A 72 -3.56 4.99 8.36
N LEU A 73 -4.17 4.79 7.19
CA LEU A 73 -3.59 5.18 5.90
C LEU A 73 -3.56 6.71 5.68
N ASP A 74 -4.39 7.46 6.40
CA ASP A 74 -4.43 8.92 6.37
C ASP A 74 -3.58 9.61 7.42
N ASP A 75 -3.16 8.89 8.46
CA ASP A 75 -2.30 9.42 9.50
C ASP A 75 -0.87 9.68 8.97
N GLU A 76 -0.51 10.96 8.87
CA GLU A 76 0.82 11.38 8.43
C GLU A 76 1.93 10.95 9.39
N SER A 77 1.62 10.75 10.68
CA SER A 77 2.60 10.30 11.66
C SER A 77 3.10 8.87 11.40
N CYS A 78 2.34 8.07 10.63
CA CYS A 78 2.76 6.74 10.22
C CYS A 78 4.01 6.73 9.32
N TYR A 79 4.41 7.86 8.75
CA TYR A 79 5.67 7.97 7.98
C TYR A 79 6.89 7.48 8.77
N MET A 80 6.90 7.64 10.10
CA MET A 80 8.00 7.19 10.96
C MET A 80 7.95 5.69 11.30
N LEU A 81 6.82 5.02 11.01
CA LEU A 81 6.55 3.63 11.37
C LEU A 81 6.62 2.68 10.17
N VAL A 82 6.60 3.22 8.95
CA VAL A 82 6.49 2.47 7.69
C VAL A 82 7.70 2.79 6.82
N ASP A 83 8.20 1.80 6.08
CA ASP A 83 9.26 2.04 5.10
C ASP A 83 8.82 3.10 4.08
N ASP A 84 9.74 3.97 3.69
CA ASP A 84 9.45 5.12 2.82
C ASP A 84 8.86 4.68 1.47
N ASN A 85 9.33 3.57 0.89
CA ASN A 85 8.81 3.06 -0.37
C ASN A 85 7.37 2.55 -0.22
N ILE A 86 7.11 1.78 0.85
CA ILE A 86 5.78 1.27 1.20
C ILE A 86 4.81 2.45 1.42
N TYR A 87 5.23 3.42 2.24
CA TYR A 87 4.43 4.60 2.57
C TYR A 87 4.06 5.39 1.31
N LYS A 88 5.07 5.77 0.52
CA LYS A 88 4.87 6.56 -0.71
C LYS A 88 3.98 5.84 -1.72
N LEU A 89 4.19 4.53 -1.92
CA LEU A 89 3.37 3.75 -2.85
C LEU A 89 1.92 3.64 -2.38
N ALA A 90 1.67 3.30 -1.12
CA ALA A 90 0.31 3.20 -0.57
C ALA A 90 -0.45 4.55 -0.67
N ARG A 91 0.23 5.67 -0.35
CA ARG A 91 -0.34 7.01 -0.49
C ARG A 91 -0.65 7.35 -1.95
N PHE A 92 0.23 6.96 -2.87
CA PHE A 92 -0.03 7.13 -4.30
C PHE A 92 -1.25 6.33 -4.75
N MET A 93 -1.35 5.06 -4.34
CA MET A 93 -2.45 4.18 -4.71
C MET A 93 -3.82 4.66 -4.22
N LYS A 94 -3.86 5.44 -3.13
CA LYS A 94 -5.09 6.05 -2.63
C LYS A 94 -5.62 7.18 -3.52
N LYS A 95 -4.80 7.76 -4.40
CA LYS A 95 -5.24 8.79 -5.34
C LYS A 95 -6.31 8.22 -6.27
N ARG A 96 -7.47 8.89 -6.35
CA ARG A 96 -8.61 8.49 -7.21
C ARG A 96 -8.42 8.81 -8.70
N LYS A 97 -7.25 9.34 -9.09
CA LYS A 97 -6.94 9.75 -10.46
C LYS A 97 -6.87 8.57 -11.43
N TYR A 98 -6.44 7.41 -10.95
CA TYR A 98 -6.18 6.21 -11.76
C TYR A 98 -7.20 5.12 -11.42
N ARG A 99 -7.60 4.34 -12.43
CA ARG A 99 -8.80 3.48 -12.34
C ARG A 99 -8.46 2.07 -11.88
N THR A 100 -7.30 1.56 -12.25
CA THR A 100 -6.87 0.20 -11.92
C THR A 100 -5.59 0.19 -11.08
N TRP A 101 -5.40 -0.91 -10.33
CA TRP A 101 -4.17 -1.20 -9.61
C TRP A 101 -2.93 -1.07 -10.50
N GLU A 102 -2.98 -1.71 -11.68
CA GLU A 102 -1.86 -1.71 -12.63
C GLU A 102 -1.51 -0.31 -13.12
N GLU A 103 -2.52 0.49 -13.51
CA GLU A 103 -2.31 1.88 -13.92
C GLU A 103 -1.67 2.71 -12.81
N LYS A 104 -2.07 2.50 -11.55
CA LYS A 104 -1.49 3.19 -10.39
C LYS A 104 -0.02 2.83 -10.21
N ILE A 105 0.32 1.55 -10.30
CA ILE A 105 1.71 1.09 -10.22
C ILE A 105 2.54 1.73 -11.33
N LEU A 106 2.12 1.61 -12.59
CA LEU A 106 2.87 2.14 -13.72
C LEU A 106 3.06 3.65 -13.60
N LYS A 107 2.01 4.39 -13.22
CA LYS A 107 2.09 5.84 -13.04
C LYS A 107 2.95 6.26 -11.86
N TYR A 108 2.94 5.48 -10.78
CA TYR A 108 3.84 5.74 -9.64
C TYR A 108 5.30 5.70 -10.07
N PHE A 109 5.71 4.67 -10.81
CA PHE A 109 7.10 4.52 -11.25
C PHE A 109 7.47 5.49 -12.38
N GLU A 110 6.53 5.83 -13.26
CA GLU A 110 6.72 6.89 -14.27
C GLU A 110 6.97 8.25 -13.59
N GLU A 111 6.12 8.65 -12.62
CA GLU A 111 6.28 9.91 -11.89
C GLU A 111 7.50 9.92 -10.95
N ARG A 112 8.01 8.74 -10.56
CA ARG A 112 9.20 8.59 -9.71
C ARG A 112 10.50 8.62 -10.51
N SER A 113 10.49 8.17 -11.77
CA SER A 113 11.66 8.14 -12.65
C SER A 113 12.15 9.54 -13.07
N ASP A 114 11.38 10.60 -12.80
CA ASP A 114 11.77 12.01 -12.99
C ASP A 114 12.52 12.60 -11.78
N CYS A 115 12.83 11.80 -10.73
CA CYS A 115 13.62 12.24 -9.57
C CYS A 115 15.05 11.68 -9.52
N ASP A 116 15.48 10.94 -10.55
CA ASP A 116 16.90 10.61 -10.78
C ASP A 116 17.46 11.55 -11.87
N GLY A 117 17.36 12.85 -11.63
CA GLY A 117 18.08 13.89 -12.37
C GLY A 117 19.31 14.31 -11.57
N ASP A 118 20.47 13.83 -12.02
CA ASP A 118 21.86 14.25 -11.74
C ASP A 118 22.26 14.63 -10.30
#